data_AF-A0AAD3R9K4-F1
#
_entry.id   AF-A0AAD3R9K4-F1
#
_cell.length_a   1.000
_cell.length_b   1.000
_cell.length_c   1.000
_cell.angle_alpha   90.00
_cell.angle_beta   90.00
_cell.angle_gamma   90.00
#
_symmetry.space_group_name_H-M   'P 1'
#
loop_
_entity.id
_entity.type
_entity.pdbx_description
1 polymer ?
#
loop_
_entity_poly.entity_id
_entity_poly.type
_entity_poly.pdbx_seq_one_letter_code
_entity_poly.pdbx_strand_id
1 'polypeptide(L)'
;MDLEIGETGLKLHWFKSPHNLDESSQEKRAHLRLCLERLKALIPLGPDCNRHTTLGLLNKAKAHIKKLEEVDRKSQYQLESLEREQRHLQRQLELLRGGSGAATQSSPGEGERIRMDSVGSTLCSDRSDSDQEEIEVDVESTEFSHGELDSVSTASTSDLDDHSSLQSMASDEGYSSCSVKLAFSS
;
A
#
# COMPACT_ATOMS: atom_id res chain seq x y z
N MET A 1 69.25 10.47 -13.90
CA MET A 1 68.39 11.65 -13.67
C MET A 1 68.07 12.21 -15.05
N ASP A 2 66.92 12.07 -15.68
CA ASP A 2 65.64 11.44 -15.36
C ASP A 2 64.95 11.17 -16.71
N LEU A 3 64.44 9.96 -16.92
CA LEU A 3 63.75 9.55 -18.14
C LEU A 3 62.31 9.13 -17.78
N GLU A 4 61.54 10.06 -17.17
CA GLU A 4 60.15 9.81 -16.73
C GLU A 4 59.16 10.91 -17.16
N ILE A 5 59.29 11.43 -18.39
CA ILE A 5 58.35 12.44 -18.93
C ILE A 5 57.36 11.86 -19.98
N GLY A 6 57.50 10.58 -20.33
CA GLY A 6 56.76 9.98 -21.46
C GLY A 6 55.27 9.70 -21.22
N GLU A 7 54.88 9.22 -20.04
CA GLU A 7 53.51 8.71 -19.82
C GLU A 7 52.52 9.78 -19.35
N THR A 8 52.99 10.73 -18.53
CA THR A 8 52.17 11.84 -18.03
C THR A 8 51.89 12.88 -19.11
N GLY A 9 52.86 13.12 -20.00
CA GLY A 9 52.71 14.02 -21.15
C GLY A 9 51.64 13.57 -22.14
N LEU A 10 51.56 12.25 -22.40
CA LEU A 10 50.53 11.69 -23.29
C LEU A 10 49.12 11.75 -22.68
N LYS A 11 48.97 11.49 -21.37
CA LYS A 11 47.67 11.58 -20.68
C LYS A 11 47.15 13.02 -20.61
N LEU A 12 48.03 13.98 -20.35
CA LEU A 12 47.71 15.42 -20.39
C LEU A 12 47.39 15.87 -21.82
N HIS A 13 48.13 15.42 -22.82
CA HIS A 13 47.88 15.74 -24.23
C HIS A 13 46.55 15.15 -24.73
N TRP A 14 46.21 13.93 -24.31
CA TRP A 14 44.90 13.31 -24.58
C TRP A 14 43.75 14.14 -24.02
N PHE A 15 43.88 14.63 -22.78
CA PHE A 15 42.88 15.48 -22.12
C PHE A 15 42.81 16.91 -22.64
N LYS A 16 43.89 17.40 -23.26
CA LYS A 16 44.04 18.78 -23.76
C LYS A 16 43.74 18.89 -25.25
N SER A 17 43.58 17.77 -25.95
CA SER A 17 43.13 17.74 -27.33
C SER A 17 41.62 18.04 -27.39
N PRO A 18 41.19 19.12 -28.07
CA PRO A 18 39.78 19.49 -28.15
C PRO A 18 38.94 18.40 -28.82
N HIS A 19 39.54 17.61 -29.72
CA HIS A 19 38.88 16.47 -30.37
C HIS A 19 38.50 15.36 -29.39
N ASN A 20 39.40 14.97 -28.49
CA ASN A 20 39.15 13.90 -27.52
C ASN A 20 38.20 14.32 -26.39
N LEU A 21 38.22 15.60 -26.00
CA LEU A 21 37.30 16.15 -25.01
C LEU A 21 35.87 16.24 -25.56
N ASP A 22 35.71 16.62 -26.82
CA ASP A 22 34.43 16.63 -27.52
C ASP A 22 33.89 15.21 -27.72
N GLU A 23 34.74 14.27 -28.14
CA GLU A 23 34.38 12.86 -28.32
C GLU A 23 33.94 12.20 -26.99
N SER A 24 34.68 12.41 -25.89
CA SER A 24 34.27 11.93 -24.56
C SER A 24 32.95 12.57 -24.08
N SER A 25 32.73 13.83 -24.42
CA SER A 25 31.49 14.54 -24.09
C SER A 25 30.31 14.04 -24.92
N GLN A 26 30.54 13.71 -26.18
CA GLN A 26 29.57 13.12 -27.09
C GLN A 26 29.18 11.71 -26.65
N GLU A 27 30.14 10.89 -26.22
CA GLU A 27 29.86 9.55 -25.69
C GLU A 27 29.04 9.61 -24.39
N LYS A 28 29.41 10.49 -23.45
CA LYS A 28 28.62 10.73 -22.23
C LYS A 28 27.19 11.17 -22.55
N ARG A 29 27.01 12.01 -23.58
CA ARG A 29 25.68 12.48 -24.01
C ARG A 29 24.86 11.36 -24.67
N ALA A 30 25.50 10.49 -25.44
CA ALA A 30 24.86 9.32 -26.03
C ALA A 30 24.39 8.35 -24.94
N HIS A 31 25.26 8.07 -23.96
CA HIS A 31 24.91 7.23 -22.82
C HIS A 31 23.73 7.79 -22.02
N LEU A 32 23.75 9.09 -21.72
CA LEU A 32 22.63 9.74 -21.02
C LEU A 32 21.31 9.61 -21.79
N ARG A 33 21.33 9.80 -23.12
CA ARG A 33 20.12 9.62 -23.95
C ARG A 33 19.57 8.21 -23.84
N LEU A 34 20.42 7.19 -23.92
CA LEU A 34 20.04 5.79 -23.78
C LEU A 34 19.43 5.50 -22.40
N CYS A 35 20.04 6.02 -21.32
CA CYS A 35 19.50 5.86 -19.97
C CYS A 35 18.11 6.50 -19.82
N LEU A 36 17.90 7.68 -20.40
CA LEU A 36 16.59 8.34 -20.38
C LEU A 36 15.56 7.60 -21.25
N GLU A 37 15.97 7.02 -22.37
CA GLU A 37 15.10 6.18 -23.21
C GLU A 37 14.63 4.93 -22.47
N ARG A 38 15.55 4.21 -21.82
CA ARG A 38 15.22 3.06 -20.96
C ARG A 38 14.28 3.46 -19.83
N LEU A 39 14.54 4.61 -19.19
CA LEU A 39 13.69 5.12 -18.12
C LEU A 39 12.27 5.41 -18.61
N LYS A 40 12.09 5.90 -19.84
CA LYS A 40 10.75 6.12 -20.42
C LYS A 40 9.95 4.84 -20.56
N ALA A 41 10.60 3.73 -20.91
CA ALA A 41 9.92 2.44 -21.07
C ALA A 41 9.40 1.86 -19.74
N LEU A 42 9.98 2.25 -18.60
CA LEU A 42 9.62 1.74 -17.28
C LEU A 42 8.55 2.57 -16.56
N ILE A 43 8.30 3.80 -17.02
CA ILE A 43 7.36 4.71 -16.36
C ILE A 43 6.06 4.70 -17.16
N PRO A 44 4.88 4.71 -16.50
CA PRO A 44 3.60 4.91 -17.16
C PRO A 44 3.51 6.35 -17.69
N LEU A 45 4.06 6.55 -18.87
CA LEU A 45 4.01 7.79 -19.63
C LEU A 45 2.85 7.64 -20.60
N GLY A 46 1.72 8.27 -20.29
CA GLY A 46 0.53 8.27 -21.16
C GLY A 46 0.86 8.75 -22.59
N PRO A 47 -0.11 8.68 -23.52
CA PRO A 47 0.09 8.85 -24.97
C PRO A 47 0.74 10.18 -25.41
N ASP A 48 0.84 11.19 -24.54
CA ASP A 48 1.59 12.43 -24.76
C ASP A 48 3.13 12.26 -24.63
N CYS A 49 3.63 11.04 -24.83
CA CYS A 49 4.97 10.63 -24.42
C CYS A 49 6.14 11.07 -25.31
N ASN A 50 5.88 11.97 -26.26
CA ASN A 50 6.92 12.47 -27.15
C ASN A 50 7.56 13.79 -26.66
N ARG A 51 6.94 14.50 -25.69
CA ARG A 51 7.42 15.80 -25.16
C ARG A 51 7.72 15.75 -23.67
N HIS A 52 8.81 15.08 -23.30
CA HIS A 52 9.28 15.04 -21.92
C HIS A 52 10.55 15.85 -21.74
N THR A 53 10.61 16.67 -20.69
CA THR A 53 11.87 17.20 -20.19
C THR A 53 12.54 16.14 -19.30
N THR A 54 13.88 16.19 -19.17
CA THR A 54 14.62 15.29 -18.28
C THR A 54 14.08 15.37 -16.84
N LEU A 55 13.84 16.57 -16.34
CA LEU A 55 13.30 16.78 -15.00
C LEU A 55 11.89 16.19 -14.84
N GLY A 56 11.02 16.38 -15.84
CA GLY A 56 9.67 15.82 -15.82
C GLY A 56 9.67 14.29 -15.77
N LEU A 57 10.60 13.65 -16.48
CA LEU A 57 10.78 12.20 -16.45
C LEU A 57 11.22 11.72 -15.06
N LEU A 58 12.22 12.38 -14.46
CA LEU A 58 12.71 12.04 -13.11
C LEU A 58 11.63 12.22 -12.04
N ASN A 59 10.86 13.30 -12.11
CA ASN A 59 9.75 13.54 -11.17
C ASN A 59 8.66 12.47 -11.29
N LYS A 60 8.29 12.08 -12.53
CA LYS A 60 7.33 11.00 -12.76
C LYS A 60 7.87 9.64 -12.32
N ALA A 61 9.16 9.36 -12.53
CA ALA A 61 9.82 8.15 -12.02
C ALA A 61 9.70 8.06 -10.50
N LYS A 62 10.06 9.15 -9.81
CA LYS A 62 9.97 9.25 -8.36
C LYS A 62 8.53 9.06 -7.85
N ALA A 63 7.56 9.66 -8.53
CA ALA A 63 6.15 9.48 -8.20
C ALA A 63 5.67 8.04 -8.44
N HIS A 64 6.14 7.40 -9.51
CA HIS A 64 5.78 6.03 -9.83
C HIS A 64 6.33 5.04 -8.80
N ILE A 65 7.58 5.19 -8.37
CA ILE A 65 8.17 4.39 -7.29
C ILE A 65 7.32 4.49 -6.02
N LYS A 66 6.99 5.71 -5.58
CA LYS A 66 6.12 5.92 -4.41
C LYS A 66 4.75 5.26 -4.54
N LYS A 67 4.16 5.30 -5.73
CA LYS A 67 2.87 4.65 -5.99
C LYS A 67 2.99 3.13 -5.90
N LEU A 68 4.05 2.55 -6.45
CA LEU A 68 4.30 1.11 -6.35
C LEU A 68 4.53 0.68 -4.90
N GLU A 69 5.32 1.43 -4.14
CA GLU A 69 5.54 1.18 -2.70
C GLU A 69 4.22 1.21 -1.90
N GLU A 70 3.33 2.18 -2.20
CA GLU A 70 2.03 2.27 -1.56
C GLU A 70 1.13 1.06 -1.90
N VAL A 71 1.08 0.68 -3.18
CA VAL A 71 0.28 -0.46 -3.64
C VAL A 71 0.79 -1.74 -3.02
N ASP A 72 2.10 -1.94 -2.98
CA ASP A 72 2.73 -3.11 -2.37
C ASP A 72 2.39 -3.19 -0.88
N ARG A 73 2.54 -2.08 -0.14
CA ARG A 73 2.16 -2.01 1.27
C ARG A 73 0.69 -2.36 1.50
N LYS A 74 -0.23 -1.82 0.69
CA LYS A 74 -1.66 -2.16 0.78
C LYS A 74 -1.93 -3.63 0.48
N SER A 75 -1.27 -4.18 -0.54
CA SER A 75 -1.39 -5.60 -0.90
C SER A 75 -0.91 -6.51 0.23
N GLN A 76 0.18 -6.15 0.90
CA GLN A 76 0.68 -6.89 2.06
C GLN A 76 -0.35 -6.90 3.20
N TYR A 77 -0.93 -5.75 3.54
CA TYR A 77 -2.00 -5.69 4.56
C TYR A 77 -3.22 -6.55 4.20
N GLN A 78 -3.64 -6.53 2.93
CA GLN A 78 -4.75 -7.37 2.48
C GLN A 78 -4.42 -8.85 2.60
N LEU A 79 -3.21 -9.26 2.19
CA LEU A 79 -2.77 -10.64 2.34
C LEU A 79 -2.80 -11.08 3.81
N GLU A 80 -2.25 -10.29 4.72
CA GLU A 80 -2.28 -10.63 6.15
C GLU A 80 -3.70 -10.68 6.73
N SER A 81 -4.60 -9.81 6.27
CA SER A 81 -6.00 -9.81 6.69
C SER A 81 -6.68 -11.11 6.26
N LEU A 82 -6.54 -11.48 4.99
CA LEU A 82 -7.08 -12.73 4.45
C LEU A 82 -6.46 -13.96 5.11
N GLU A 83 -5.17 -13.94 5.45
CA GLU A 83 -4.54 -15.03 6.20
C GLU A 83 -5.10 -15.17 7.63
N ARG A 84 -5.41 -14.06 8.31
CA ARG A 84 -6.09 -14.10 9.61
C ARG A 84 -7.48 -14.71 9.48
N GLU A 85 -8.23 -14.31 8.46
CA GLU A 85 -9.55 -14.87 8.17
C GLU A 85 -9.48 -16.36 7.82
N GLN A 86 -8.54 -16.75 6.95
CA GLN A 86 -8.31 -18.15 6.60
C GLN A 86 -8.04 -18.99 7.86
N ARG A 87 -7.16 -18.53 8.75
CA ARG A 87 -6.88 -19.21 10.03
C ARG A 87 -8.11 -19.26 10.93
N HIS A 88 -8.92 -18.19 10.96
CA HIS A 88 -10.16 -18.15 11.73
C HIS A 88 -11.17 -19.19 11.22
N LEU A 89 -11.44 -19.20 9.92
CA LEU A 89 -12.35 -20.16 9.27
C LEU A 89 -11.85 -21.60 9.41
N GLN A 90 -10.55 -21.84 9.31
CA GLN A 90 -9.97 -23.16 9.54
C GLN A 90 -10.26 -23.68 10.95
N ARG A 91 -10.15 -22.83 11.98
CA ARG A 91 -10.51 -23.21 13.37
C ARG A 91 -12.01 -23.47 13.51
N GLN A 92 -12.86 -22.67 12.88
CA GLN A 92 -14.31 -22.92 12.89
C GLN A 92 -14.66 -24.28 12.26
N LEU A 93 -14.04 -24.60 11.12
CA LEU A 93 -14.21 -25.90 10.46
C LEU A 93 -13.69 -27.05 11.33
N GLU A 94 -12.55 -26.87 12.01
CA GLU A 94 -12.02 -27.85 12.95
C GLU A 94 -12.96 -28.06 14.14
N LEU A 95 -13.56 -27.00 14.70
CA LEU A 95 -14.57 -27.10 15.76
C LEU A 95 -15.83 -27.83 15.31
N LEU A 96 -16.34 -27.55 14.10
CA LEU A 96 -17.51 -28.24 13.56
C LEU A 96 -17.21 -29.72 13.25
N ARG A 97 -16.01 -30.02 12.75
CA ARG A 97 -15.54 -31.40 12.51
C ARG A 97 -15.24 -32.15 13.80
N GLY A 98 -14.67 -31.47 14.80
CA GLY A 98 -14.36 -32.01 16.12
C GLY A 98 -15.61 -32.20 16.98
N GLY A 99 -16.60 -31.31 16.87
CA GLY A 99 -17.91 -31.43 17.50
C GLY A 99 -18.79 -32.52 16.88
N SER A 100 -18.62 -32.81 15.58
CA SER A 100 -19.24 -33.96 14.92
C SER A 100 -18.44 -35.26 15.09
N GLY A 101 -17.15 -35.18 15.42
CA GLY A 101 -16.25 -36.32 15.64
C GLY A 101 -16.08 -36.76 17.10
N ALA A 102 -16.40 -35.91 18.08
CA ALA A 102 -16.36 -36.25 19.51
C ALA A 102 -17.47 -37.22 19.94
N ALA A 103 -18.41 -37.55 19.04
CA ALA A 103 -19.35 -38.65 19.21
C ALA A 103 -18.90 -39.96 18.53
N THR A 104 -17.76 -40.02 17.84
CA THR A 104 -17.31 -41.23 17.10
C THR A 104 -15.83 -41.56 17.32
N GLN A 105 -15.29 -41.24 18.50
CA GLN A 105 -14.04 -41.88 18.97
C GLN A 105 -14.19 -42.40 20.40
N SER A 106 -15.17 -43.28 20.58
CA SER A 106 -14.97 -44.48 21.40
C SER A 106 -15.29 -45.70 20.54
N SER A 107 -14.24 -46.50 20.30
CA SER A 107 -14.31 -47.92 19.89
C SER A 107 -14.76 -48.27 18.45
N PRO A 108 -13.89 -48.87 17.61
CA PRO A 108 -14.34 -49.77 16.56
C PRO A 108 -14.65 -51.12 17.20
N GLY A 109 -15.78 -51.21 17.91
CA GLY A 109 -16.15 -52.45 18.58
C GLY A 109 -17.30 -52.23 19.54
N GLU A 110 -18.44 -52.82 19.19
CA GLU A 110 -19.62 -53.03 20.04
C GLU A 110 -20.41 -51.75 20.33
N GLY A 111 -21.56 -51.53 19.71
CA GLY A 111 -22.74 -52.36 19.90
C GLY A 111 -23.67 -51.63 20.87
N GLU A 112 -24.76 -51.09 20.31
CA GLU A 112 -26.01 -50.68 20.95
C GLU A 112 -26.01 -50.63 22.49
N ARG A 113 -26.14 -49.43 23.07
CA ARG A 113 -26.99 -49.16 24.26
C ARG A 113 -27.02 -47.68 24.61
N ILE A 114 -28.11 -47.06 24.19
CA ILE A 114 -28.71 -45.84 24.74
C ILE A 114 -28.79 -45.98 26.27
N ARG A 115 -28.16 -45.08 27.04
CA ARG A 115 -28.59 -44.69 28.40
C ARG A 115 -28.20 -43.24 28.68
N MET A 116 -29.22 -42.46 28.99
CA MET A 116 -29.19 -41.03 29.22
C MET A 116 -29.34 -40.78 30.71
N ASP A 117 -28.25 -40.40 31.37
CA ASP A 117 -28.23 -39.71 32.65
C ASP A 117 -26.77 -39.40 33.06
N SER A 118 -26.36 -38.13 33.00
CA SER A 118 -25.40 -37.59 33.98
C SER A 118 -25.43 -36.06 33.97
N VAL A 119 -26.05 -35.51 35.00
CA VAL A 119 -25.87 -34.13 35.43
C VAL A 119 -24.45 -33.97 35.98
N GLY A 120 -23.63 -33.16 35.31
CA GLY A 120 -22.23 -32.89 35.67
C GLY A 120 -21.89 -31.41 35.55
N SER A 121 -22.02 -30.73 36.68
CA SER A 121 -21.56 -29.39 37.09
C SER A 121 -20.59 -28.58 36.20
N THR A 122 -20.98 -27.33 35.99
CA THR A 122 -20.21 -26.06 36.10
C THR A 122 -18.71 -26.08 35.77
N LEU A 123 -18.37 -25.47 34.65
CA LEU A 123 -17.13 -24.71 34.51
C LEU A 123 -17.48 -23.29 34.10
N CYS A 124 -17.27 -22.38 35.06
CA CYS A 124 -17.10 -20.96 34.84
C CYS A 124 -15.92 -20.77 33.89
N SER A 125 -16.20 -20.31 32.66
CA SER A 125 -15.28 -19.42 31.97
C SER A 125 -16.03 -18.10 31.79
N ASP A 126 -15.59 -17.17 32.62
CA ASP A 126 -15.64 -15.73 32.46
C ASP A 126 -16.18 -15.28 31.11
N ARG A 127 -17.31 -14.57 31.16
CA ARG A 127 -17.87 -13.86 30.03
C ARG A 127 -16.86 -12.78 29.67
N SER A 128 -15.94 -13.09 28.75
CA SER A 128 -15.23 -12.05 28.03
C SER A 128 -16.31 -11.28 27.29
N ASP A 129 -16.59 -10.09 27.81
CA ASP A 129 -17.34 -9.02 27.17
C ASP A 129 -16.65 -8.75 25.83
N SER A 130 -17.15 -9.40 24.80
CA SER A 130 -16.81 -9.07 23.42
C SER A 130 -18.12 -8.56 22.87
N ASP A 131 -18.21 -7.24 22.85
CA ASP A 131 -19.28 -6.47 22.26
C ASP A 131 -19.80 -7.18 21.00
N GLN A 132 -21.10 -7.47 21.06
CA GLN A 132 -21.86 -7.89 19.91
C GLN A 132 -21.92 -6.68 18.98
N GLU A 133 -20.89 -6.50 18.15
CA GLU A 133 -21.01 -5.64 16.96
C GLU A 133 -22.01 -6.32 16.03
N GLU A 134 -23.22 -5.80 16.04
CA GLU A 134 -24.29 -6.16 15.12
C GLU A 134 -23.77 -5.90 13.70
N ILE A 135 -23.54 -6.98 12.94
CA ILE A 135 -23.15 -6.87 11.53
C ILE A 135 -24.40 -6.42 10.77
N GLU A 136 -24.51 -5.12 10.55
CA GLU A 136 -25.43 -4.55 9.57
C GLU A 136 -25.00 -5.06 8.19
N VAL A 137 -25.73 -6.05 7.69
CA VAL A 137 -25.59 -6.53 6.31
C VAL A 137 -26.16 -5.46 5.38
N ASP A 138 -25.29 -4.65 4.79
CA ASP A 138 -25.67 -3.76 3.69
C ASP A 138 -25.98 -4.61 2.45
N VAL A 139 -27.27 -4.74 2.14
CA VAL A 139 -27.76 -5.40 0.93
C VAL A 139 -27.84 -4.35 -0.17
N GLU A 140 -26.70 -3.85 -0.63
CA GLU A 140 -26.68 -3.06 -1.87
C GLU A 140 -26.65 -4.01 -3.07
N SER A 141 -27.86 -4.23 -3.58
CA SER A 141 -28.25 -4.72 -4.90
C SER A 141 -27.12 -4.98 -5.91
N THR A 142 -26.87 -6.25 -6.24
CA THR A 142 -26.23 -6.59 -7.51
C THR A 142 -27.23 -6.37 -8.65
N GLU A 143 -27.43 -5.13 -9.08
CA GLU A 143 -28.11 -4.85 -10.35
C GLU A 143 -27.17 -5.18 -11.50
N PHE A 144 -27.33 -6.38 -12.04
CA PHE A 144 -26.73 -6.76 -13.31
C PHE A 144 -27.60 -6.19 -14.44
N SER A 145 -27.42 -4.92 -14.81
CA SER A 145 -28.08 -4.37 -16.00
C SER A 145 -27.25 -4.67 -17.25
N HIS A 146 -27.58 -5.82 -17.85
CA HIS A 146 -27.28 -6.12 -19.23
C HIS A 146 -28.30 -5.40 -20.13
N GLY A 147 -27.87 -4.40 -20.89
CA GLY A 147 -28.56 -3.99 -22.12
C GLY A 147 -28.99 -2.53 -22.24
N GLU A 148 -28.58 -1.96 -23.37
CA GLU A 148 -29.18 -0.84 -24.13
C GLU A 148 -28.77 0.62 -23.85
N LEU A 149 -27.99 1.13 -24.81
CA LEU A 149 -28.22 2.30 -25.68
C LEU A 149 -28.75 3.63 -25.06
N ASP A 150 -27.94 4.67 -25.27
CA ASP A 150 -28.29 6.09 -25.57
C ASP A 150 -29.35 6.80 -24.70
N SER A 151 -28.96 7.88 -24.00
CA SER A 151 -29.60 9.20 -24.14
C SER A 151 -29.10 10.23 -23.11
N VAL A 152 -29.08 11.47 -23.60
CA VAL A 152 -28.61 12.72 -23.03
C VAL A 152 -29.45 13.25 -21.84
N SER A 153 -28.75 13.92 -20.91
CA SER A 153 -29.13 15.02 -19.99
C SER A 153 -30.56 15.15 -19.43
N THR A 154 -30.64 15.42 -18.12
CA THR A 154 -31.10 16.69 -17.50
C THR A 154 -31.80 16.47 -16.15
N ALA A 155 -31.67 17.49 -15.29
CA ALA A 155 -32.53 17.84 -14.18
C ALA A 155 -32.19 17.31 -12.76
N SER A 156 -31.86 18.31 -11.94
CA SER A 156 -31.83 18.38 -10.48
C SER A 156 -33.12 17.94 -9.79
N THR A 157 -32.95 17.30 -8.63
CA THR A 157 -33.78 17.31 -7.41
C THR A 157 -32.85 16.82 -6.29
N SER A 158 -32.79 17.26 -5.03
CA SER A 158 -33.68 18.06 -4.20
C SER A 158 -32.98 18.32 -2.85
N ASP A 159 -33.65 19.14 -2.05
CA ASP A 159 -33.27 19.93 -0.89
C ASP A 159 -33.31 19.17 0.47
N LEU A 160 -32.70 19.80 1.49
CA LEU A 160 -32.90 19.68 2.96
C LEU A 160 -32.43 18.40 3.69
N ASP A 161 -31.48 18.55 4.62
CA ASP A 161 -31.82 18.67 6.05
C ASP A 161 -30.63 19.17 6.91
N ASP A 162 -31.00 19.98 7.91
CA ASP A 162 -30.15 20.73 8.83
C ASP A 162 -29.89 19.90 10.09
N HIS A 163 -28.63 19.56 10.36
CA HIS A 163 -28.25 18.80 11.56
C HIS A 163 -27.12 19.51 12.33
N SER A 164 -27.56 20.32 13.29
CA SER A 164 -27.05 20.39 14.67
C SER A 164 -25.53 20.28 14.85
N SER A 165 -24.85 21.42 14.74
CA SER A 165 -23.49 21.57 15.25
C SER A 165 -23.50 21.65 16.77
N LEU A 166 -23.19 20.54 17.43
CA LEU A 166 -22.90 20.53 18.86
C LEU A 166 -21.60 21.31 19.11
N GLN A 167 -21.77 22.48 19.72
CA GLN A 167 -20.71 23.30 20.30
C GLN A 167 -19.86 22.46 21.27
N SER A 168 -18.61 22.20 20.91
CA SER A 168 -17.59 21.78 21.89
C SER A 168 -16.82 23.00 22.36
N MET A 169 -17.01 23.31 23.63
CA MET A 169 -16.34 24.36 24.38
C MET A 169 -14.91 23.95 24.73
N ALA A 170 -14.01 24.94 24.63
CA ALA A 170 -12.79 25.12 25.39
C ALA A 170 -11.70 24.03 25.34
N SER A 171 -10.60 24.36 24.67
CA SER A 171 -9.26 23.99 25.12
C SER A 171 -8.32 25.17 24.87
N ASP A 172 -7.95 25.80 25.98
CA ASP A 172 -6.88 26.78 26.15
C ASP A 172 -5.58 25.98 26.28
N GLU A 173 -4.63 26.18 25.36
CA GLU A 173 -3.25 25.81 25.60
C GLU A 173 -2.35 26.95 25.08
N GLY A 174 -1.61 27.53 26.02
CA GLY A 174 -0.89 28.79 25.91
C GLY A 174 0.19 28.86 24.84
N TYR A 175 0.19 29.98 24.14
CA TYR A 175 1.34 30.47 23.36
C TYR A 175 2.44 30.93 24.33
N SER A 176 3.57 30.23 24.38
CA SER A 176 4.80 30.72 25.02
C SER A 176 5.81 31.11 23.94
N SER A 177 5.98 32.42 23.74
CA SER A 177 6.94 33.00 22.79
C SER A 177 8.30 33.19 23.46
N CYS A 178 9.25 32.27 23.25
CA CYS A 178 10.65 32.49 23.61
C CYS A 178 11.43 33.06 22.41
N SER A 179 11.67 34.37 22.43
CA SER A 179 12.58 35.04 21.50
C SER A 179 14.03 34.69 21.84
N VAL A 180 14.66 33.81 21.06
CA VAL A 180 16.13 33.64 21.11
C VAL A 180 16.79 34.69 20.21
N LYS A 181 17.31 35.75 20.84
CA LYS A 181 18.21 36.70 20.19
C LYS A 181 19.56 36.01 19.98
N LEU A 182 19.87 35.62 18.75
CA LEU A 182 21.21 35.23 18.33
C LEU A 182 22.09 36.49 18.30
N ALA A 183 22.94 36.64 19.31
CA ALA A 183 24.02 37.61 19.27
C ALA A 183 25.16 37.04 18.42
N PHE A 184 25.48 37.69 17.32
CA PHE A 184 26.75 37.51 16.61
C PHE A 184 27.83 38.26 17.39
N SER A 185 28.82 37.54 17.91
CA SER A 185 30.10 38.14 18.30
C SER A 185 31.01 38.19 17.07
N SER A 186 31.59 39.37 16.85
CA SER A 186 32.61 39.66 15.84
C SER A 186 33.98 39.13 16.25
#